data_AF-A0AAF0F5Y7-F1
#
_entry.id   AF-A0AAF0F5Y7-F1
#
_cell.length_a   1.000
_cell.length_b   1.000
_cell.length_c   1.000
_cell.angle_alpha   90.00
_cell.angle_beta   90.00
_cell.angle_gamma   90.00
#
_symmetry.space_group_name_H-M   'P 1'
#
loop_
_entity.id
_entity.type
_entity.pdbx_description
1 polymer ?
#
loop_
_entity_poly.entity_id
_entity_poly.type
_entity_poly.pdbx_seq_one_letter_code
_entity_poly.pdbx_strand_id
1 'polypeptide(L)'
;MSDQQFKKAAEVIQSLPKNAPVKVSQDTQLKVYALYKQATTGDVNTSRPGMLDMTGRYKWDAWNKLKGKSSEDAKKEYVQTFFEIFEPHKDDAEYAKYLEEVQSLA
;
A
#
# COMPACT_ATOMS: atom_id res chain seq x y z
N MET A 1 13.53 -1.13 -8.54
CA MET A 1 12.20 -0.54 -8.29
C MET A 1 12.30 0.95 -8.50
N SER A 2 11.60 1.48 -9.50
CA SER A 2 11.62 2.91 -9.78
C SER A 2 10.58 3.66 -8.93
N ASP A 3 10.83 4.94 -8.68
CA ASP A 3 9.85 5.83 -8.04
C ASP A 3 8.53 5.93 -8.84
N GLN A 4 8.59 5.67 -10.14
CA GLN A 4 7.41 5.67 -11.02
C GLN A 4 6.52 4.46 -10.75
N GLN A 5 7.08 3.27 -10.54
CA GLN A 5 6.31 2.08 -10.15
C GLN A 5 5.52 2.32 -8.86
N PHE A 6 6.18 2.87 -7.84
CA PHE A 6 5.51 3.19 -6.57
C PHE A 6 4.37 4.19 -6.77
N LYS A 7 4.62 5.28 -7.49
CA LYS A 7 3.59 6.30 -7.74
C LYS A 7 2.39 5.70 -8.47
N LYS A 8 2.62 4.87 -9.48
CA LYS A 8 1.55 4.25 -10.27
C LYS A 8 0.77 3.21 -9.45
N ALA A 9 1.46 2.35 -8.71
CA ALA A 9 0.82 1.39 -7.82
C ALA A 9 -0.04 2.09 -6.74
N ALA A 10 0.45 3.21 -6.19
CA ALA A 10 -0.28 4.00 -5.21
C ALA A 10 -1.50 4.69 -5.81
N GLU A 11 -1.40 5.22 -7.03
CA GLU A 11 -2.53 5.78 -7.78
C GLU A 11 -3.65 4.73 -7.97
N VAL A 12 -3.30 3.53 -8.45
CA VAL A 12 -4.27 2.45 -8.68
C VAL A 12 -4.97 2.05 -7.38
N ILE A 13 -4.23 1.83 -6.29
CA ILE A 13 -4.81 1.47 -4.99
C ILE A 13 -5.73 2.58 -4.46
N GLN A 14 -5.38 3.85 -4.67
CA GLN A 14 -6.20 4.99 -4.23
C GLN A 14 -7.46 5.18 -5.09
N SER A 15 -7.43 4.79 -6.37
CA SER A 15 -8.59 4.87 -7.26
C SER A 15 -9.59 3.72 -7.06
N LEU A 16 -9.21 2.65 -6.34
CA LEU A 16 -10.12 1.54 -6.09
C LEU A 16 -11.36 1.98 -5.28
N PRO A 17 -12.57 1.59 -5.71
CA PRO A 17 -13.76 1.82 -4.90
C PRO A 17 -13.69 1.01 -3.60
N LYS A 18 -14.31 1.52 -2.53
CA LYS A 18 -14.31 0.84 -1.21
C LYS A 18 -14.90 -0.57 -1.26
N ASN A 19 -15.76 -0.84 -2.23
CA ASN A 19 -16.42 -2.11 -2.49
C ASN A 19 -15.87 -2.81 -3.74
N ALA A 20 -14.63 -2.53 -4.14
CA ALA A 20 -13.98 -3.23 -5.24
C ALA A 20 -14.05 -4.76 -5.02
N PRO A 21 -14.26 -5.56 -6.08
CA PRO A 21 -14.38 -7.00 -5.96
C PRO A 21 -13.07 -7.69 -5.55
N VAL A 22 -11.92 -7.02 -5.72
CA VAL A 22 -10.63 -7.47 -5.18
C VAL A 22 -10.71 -7.64 -3.66
N LYS A 23 -10.60 -8.89 -3.20
CA LYS A 23 -10.71 -9.23 -1.78
C LYS A 23 -9.37 -9.02 -1.09
N VAL A 24 -9.18 -7.85 -0.50
CA VAL A 24 -7.98 -7.52 0.27
C VAL A 24 -8.25 -7.73 1.76
N SER A 25 -7.41 -8.52 2.44
CA SER A 25 -7.50 -8.72 3.89
C SER A 25 -7.29 -7.39 4.63
N GLN A 26 -7.85 -7.25 5.84
CA GLN A 26 -7.64 -6.06 6.66
C GLN A 26 -6.14 -5.83 6.96
N ASP A 27 -5.38 -6.91 7.19
CA ASP A 27 -3.94 -6.83 7.43
C ASP A 27 -3.20 -6.30 6.20
N THR A 28 -3.58 -6.74 5.00
CA THR A 28 -3.00 -6.23 3.75
C THR A 28 -3.35 -4.74 3.55
N GLN A 29 -4.57 -4.31 3.87
CA GLN A 29 -4.94 -2.88 3.81
C GLN A 29 -4.09 -2.03 4.78
N LEU A 30 -3.86 -2.54 6.00
CA LEU A 30 -3.01 -1.87 6.98
C LEU A 30 -1.54 -1.85 6.55
N LYS A 31 -1.03 -2.93 5.95
CA LYS A 31 0.32 -3.02 5.39
C LYS A 31 0.53 -1.98 4.28
N VAL A 32 -0.39 -1.91 3.32
CA VAL A 32 -0.38 -0.90 2.23
C VAL A 32 -0.38 0.52 2.80
N TYR A 33 -1.26 0.81 3.77
CA TYR A 33 -1.29 2.12 4.42
C TYR A 33 0.06 2.46 5.09
N ALA A 34 0.60 1.54 5.89
CA ALA A 34 1.85 1.74 6.62
C ALA A 34 3.03 1.97 5.68
N LEU A 35 3.14 1.16 4.62
CA LEU A 35 4.20 1.28 3.62
C LEU A 35 4.09 2.61 2.85
N TYR A 36 2.89 3.03 2.47
CA TYR A 36 2.68 4.33 1.83
C TYR A 36 3.12 5.49 2.74
N LYS A 37 2.73 5.44 4.02
CA LYS A 37 3.12 6.46 5.00
C LYS A 37 4.63 6.48 5.23
N GLN A 38 5.28 5.34 5.38
CA GLN A 38 6.73 5.26 5.53
C GLN A 38 7.46 5.75 4.27
N ALA A 39 6.97 5.37 3.08
CA ALA A 39 7.56 5.79 1.80
C ALA A 39 7.50 7.30 1.58
N THR A 40 6.42 7.96 1.99
CA THR A 40 6.14 9.38 1.68
C THR A 40 6.47 10.34 2.81
N THR A 41 6.31 9.89 4.06
CA THR A 41 6.47 10.72 5.27
C THR A 41 7.70 10.31 6.08
N GLY A 42 8.20 9.08 5.92
CA GLY A 42 9.18 8.48 6.81
C GLY A 42 8.54 8.00 8.11
N ASP A 43 9.32 8.00 9.19
CA ASP A 43 8.88 7.55 10.50
C ASP A 43 7.63 8.27 11.01
N VAL A 44 6.82 7.54 11.78
CA VAL A 44 5.63 8.11 12.42
C VAL A 44 5.98 9.33 13.27
N ASN A 45 5.26 10.42 13.03
CA ASN A 45 5.53 11.73 13.61
C ASN A 45 4.30 12.35 14.30
N THR A 46 3.26 11.54 14.53
CA THR A 46 2.04 11.94 15.22
C THR A 46 1.82 11.12 16.49
N SER A 47 1.04 11.66 17.42
CA SER A 47 0.59 10.91 18.60
C SER A 47 -0.35 9.78 18.20
N ARG A 48 -0.26 8.66 18.92
CA ARG A 48 -1.16 7.54 18.73
C ARG A 48 -2.61 7.93 19.06
N PRO A 49 -3.61 7.60 18.20
CA PRO A 49 -5.01 7.96 18.46
C PRO A 49 -5.59 7.36 19.75
N GLY A 50 -6.59 8.06 20.31
CA GLY A 50 -7.29 7.67 21.54
C GLY A 50 -8.07 6.37 21.40
N MET A 51 -8.43 5.74 22.52
CA MET A 51 -9.04 4.39 22.55
C MET A 51 -10.37 4.26 21.81
N LEU A 52 -11.06 5.38 21.54
CA LEU A 52 -12.33 5.39 20.81
C LEU A 52 -12.13 5.34 19.28
N ASP A 53 -10.92 5.64 18.76
CA ASP A 53 -10.60 5.57 17.33
C ASP A 53 -9.76 4.31 17.04
N MET A 54 -10.44 3.15 17.01
CA MET A 54 -9.78 1.86 16.77
C MET A 54 -9.14 1.78 15.39
N THR A 55 -9.79 2.31 14.35
CA THR A 55 -9.26 2.33 12.98
C THR A 55 -7.99 3.17 12.88
N GLY A 56 -8.01 4.38 13.46
CA GLY A 56 -6.82 5.24 13.54
C GLY A 56 -5.70 4.58 14.33
N ARG A 57 -6.00 3.89 15.44
CA ARG A 57 -5.00 3.14 16.22
C ARG A 57 -4.35 2.04 15.39
N TYR A 58 -5.12 1.22 14.68
CA TYR A 58 -4.55 0.16 13.85
C TYR A 58 -3.67 0.69 12.73
N LYS A 59 -4.11 1.77 12.06
CA LYS A 59 -3.30 2.47 11.05
C LYS A 59 -2.00 3.02 11.63
N TRP A 60 -2.10 3.70 12.77
CA TRP A 60 -0.94 4.26 13.46
C TRP A 60 0.02 3.16 13.91
N ASP A 61 -0.48 2.07 14.49
CA ASP A 61 0.32 0.93 14.94
C ASP A 61 1.04 0.25 13.78
N ALA A 62 0.36 0.07 12.64
CA ALA A 62 0.96 -0.48 11.43
C ALA A 62 2.08 0.42 10.90
N TRP A 63 1.88 1.75 10.87
CA TRP A 63 2.92 2.71 10.44
C TRP A 63 4.10 2.73 11.43
N ASN A 64 3.82 2.79 12.74
CA ASN A 64 4.86 2.80 13.77
C ASN A 64 5.73 1.54 13.76
N LYS A 65 5.17 0.37 13.38
CA LYS A 65 5.95 -0.88 13.22
C LYS A 65 7.01 -0.79 12.12
N LEU A 66 6.89 0.14 11.17
CA LEU A 66 7.85 0.33 10.09
C LEU A 66 8.92 1.39 10.39
N LYS A 67 8.93 1.94 11.61
CA LYS A 67 9.92 2.94 12.03
C LYS A 67 11.35 2.47 11.75
N GLY A 68 12.16 3.35 11.15
CA GLY A 68 13.54 3.07 10.74
C GLY A 68 13.68 2.42 9.36
N LYS A 69 12.58 1.98 8.72
CA LYS A 69 12.62 1.50 7.33
C LYS A 69 12.85 2.68 6.39
N SER A 70 13.77 2.53 5.43
CA SER A 70 14.07 3.58 4.46
C SER A 70 12.86 3.85 3.54
N SER A 71 12.78 5.07 2.99
CA SER A 71 11.76 5.40 1.98
C SER A 71 11.85 4.45 0.77
N GLU A 72 13.07 4.13 0.33
CA GLU A 72 13.31 3.24 -0.80
C GLU A 72 12.79 1.81 -0.53
N ASP A 73 13.08 1.24 0.65
CA ASP A 73 12.62 -0.10 1.01
C ASP A 73 11.10 -0.14 1.21
N ALA A 74 10.51 0.92 1.77
CA ALA A 74 9.06 1.03 1.87
C ALA A 74 8.38 1.08 0.49
N LYS A 75 8.96 1.81 -0.47
CA LYS A 75 8.47 1.83 -1.87
C LYS A 75 8.58 0.46 -2.53
N LYS A 76 9.72 -0.22 -2.37
CA LYS A 76 9.95 -1.58 -2.90
C LYS A 76 8.90 -2.56 -2.38
N GLU A 77 8.70 -2.60 -1.07
CA GLU A 77 7.76 -3.51 -0.42
C GLU A 77 6.30 -3.13 -0.72
N TYR A 78 6.00 -1.84 -0.92
CA TYR A 78 4.67 -1.39 -1.36
C TYR A 78 4.31 -1.96 -2.72
N VAL A 79 5.21 -1.83 -3.70
CA VAL A 79 4.99 -2.33 -5.05
C VAL A 79 4.94 -3.87 -5.06
N GLN A 80 5.77 -4.55 -4.27
CA GLN A 80 5.63 -6.00 -4.09
C GLN A 80 4.24 -6.38 -3.55
N THR A 81 3.78 -5.68 -2.50
CA THR A 81 2.46 -5.91 -1.92
C THR A 81 1.34 -5.61 -2.93
N PHE A 82 1.52 -4.64 -3.82
CA PHE A 82 0.60 -4.39 -4.94
C PHE A 82 0.51 -5.60 -5.87
N PHE A 83 1.64 -6.17 -6.31
CA PHE A 83 1.62 -7.37 -7.15
C PHE A 83 0.96 -8.55 -6.44
N GLU A 84 1.26 -8.77 -5.15
CA GLU A 84 0.62 -9.81 -4.33
C GLU A 84 -0.92 -9.68 -4.27
N ILE A 85 -1.45 -8.44 -4.33
CA ILE A 85 -2.90 -8.18 -4.33
C ILE A 85 -3.52 -8.53 -5.68
N PHE A 86 -2.88 -8.14 -6.79
CA PHE A 86 -3.51 -8.18 -8.11
C PHE A 86 -3.13 -9.40 -8.96
N GLU A 87 -1.97 -10.03 -8.75
CA GLU A 87 -1.55 -11.23 -9.48
C GLU A 87 -2.58 -12.39 -9.41
N PRO A 88 -3.21 -12.68 -8.25
CA PRO A 88 -4.25 -13.71 -8.17
C PRO A 88 -5.50 -13.40 -9.02
N HIS A 89 -5.65 -12.15 -9.48
CA HIS A 89 -6.78 -11.68 -10.25
C HIS A 89 -6.40 -11.25 -11.68
N LYS A 90 -5.23 -11.66 -12.18
CA LYS A 90 -4.72 -11.32 -13.52
C LYS A 90 -5.61 -11.76 -14.69
N ASP A 91 -6.57 -12.66 -14.46
CA ASP A 91 -7.52 -13.09 -15.49
C ASP A 91 -8.63 -12.05 -15.70
N ASP A 92 -8.79 -11.10 -14.76
CA ASP A 92 -9.62 -9.92 -14.95
C ASP A 92 -8.86 -8.89 -15.80
N ALA A 93 -9.47 -8.45 -16.90
CA ALA A 93 -8.82 -7.55 -17.86
C ALA A 93 -8.44 -6.19 -17.27
N GLU A 94 -9.20 -5.69 -16.28
CA GLU A 94 -8.89 -4.43 -15.61
C GLU A 94 -7.63 -4.57 -14.75
N TYR A 95 -7.54 -5.64 -13.96
CA TYR A 95 -6.41 -5.88 -13.07
C TYR A 95 -5.15 -6.31 -13.84
N ALA A 96 -5.30 -7.08 -14.93
CA ALA A 96 -4.21 -7.37 -15.85
C ALA A 96 -3.55 -6.09 -16.37
N LYS A 97 -4.36 -5.10 -16.78
CA LYS A 97 -3.87 -3.80 -17.23
C LYS A 97 -3.11 -3.06 -16.13
N TYR A 98 -3.59 -3.07 -14.87
CA TYR A 98 -2.85 -2.46 -13.76
C TYR A 98 -1.50 -3.12 -13.51
N LEU A 99 -1.43 -4.46 -13.57
CA LEU A 99 -0.18 -5.20 -13.43
C LEU A 99 0.82 -4.84 -14.53
N GLU A 100 0.39 -4.84 -15.79
CA GLU A 100 1.23 -4.48 -16.94
C GLU A 100 1.73 -3.04 -16.86
N GLU A 101 0.84 -2.08 -16.54
CA GLU A 101 1.21 -0.66 -16.40
C GLU A 101 2.30 -0.47 -15.34
N VAL A 102 2.12 -1.06 -14.15
CA VAL A 102 3.12 -0.93 -13.06
C VAL A 102 4.41 -1.69 -13.39
N GLN A 103 4.32 -2.85 -14.04
CA GLN A 103 5.49 -3.64 -14.40
C GLN A 103 6.32 -2.98 -15.52
N SER A 104 5.68 -2.26 -16.45
CA SER A 104 6.36 -1.54 -17.53
C SER A 104 7.22 -0.36 -17.07
N LEU A 105 6.99 0.12 -15.84
CA LEU A 105 7.72 1.23 -15.21
C LEU A 105 8.97 0.79 -14.43
N ALA A 106 9.33 -0.51 -14.49
CA ALA A 106 10.42 -1.15 -13.75
C ALA A 106 11.82 -0.70 -14.16
#